data_AF-A0A352UYR2-F1
#
_entry.id   AF-A0A352UYR2-F1
#
_cell.length_a   1.000
_cell.length_b   1.000
_cell.length_c   1.000
_cell.angle_alpha   90.00
_cell.angle_beta   90.00
_cell.angle_gamma   90.00
#
_symmetry.space_group_name_H-M   'P 1'
#
loop_
_entity.id
_entity.type
_entity.pdbx_description
1 polymer ?
#
loop_
_entity_poly.entity_id
_entity_poly.type
_entity_poly.pdbx_seq_one_letter_code
_entity_poly.pdbx_strand_id
1 'polypeptide(L)'
;AIRDIAGGKTDREDYAGTITRMQGVIAPQRLMVMFQDAMLTPAGLARLWSFLGIGAGQADFGRRVLEGVSLPLPPRLQAKAFAVLRPQYDFVARLFPALPESWRKTLNEVHA
;
A
#
# COMPACT_ATOMS: atom_id res chain seq x y z
N ALA A 1 10.98 18.72 17.21
CA ALA A 1 9.87 19.44 17.85
C ALA A 1 8.57 18.90 17.28
N ILE A 2 7.74 18.30 18.13
CA ILE A 2 6.46 17.68 17.79
C ILE A 2 5.42 18.80 17.71
N ARG A 3 5.15 19.30 16.51
CA ARG A 3 4.03 20.21 16.21
C ARG A 3 3.29 19.64 14.99
N ASP A 4 1.97 19.72 14.99
CA ASP A 4 0.99 19.30 13.95
C ASP A 4 0.49 17.84 13.90
N ILE A 5 -0.05 17.34 15.02
CA ILE A 5 -1.15 16.35 14.99
C ILE A 5 -2.52 17.04 15.08
N ALA A 6 -2.59 18.25 15.65
CA ALA A 6 -3.84 18.99 15.84
C ALA A 6 -4.42 19.61 14.54
N GLY A 7 -3.63 19.70 13.47
CA GLY A 7 -4.04 20.30 12.18
C GLY A 7 -4.53 19.30 11.12
N GLY A 8 -4.63 18.01 11.43
CA GLY A 8 -5.22 17.02 10.52
C GLY A 8 -4.55 16.92 9.14
N LYS A 9 -3.23 16.71 9.07
CA LYS A 9 -2.62 16.29 7.80
C LYS A 9 -2.76 14.78 7.62
N THR A 10 -3.87 14.39 6.98
CA THR A 10 -4.13 13.07 6.39
C THR A 10 -3.23 12.85 5.17
N ASP A 11 -1.92 12.63 5.37
CA ASP A 11 -0.98 12.61 4.24
C ASP A 11 -0.51 11.20 3.84
N ARG A 12 -0.58 10.19 4.71
CA ARG A 12 -0.01 8.85 4.39
C ARG A 12 -1.03 7.88 3.81
N GLU A 13 -2.29 8.10 4.12
CA GLU A 13 -3.44 7.30 3.71
C GLU A 13 -4.11 7.83 2.44
N ASP A 14 -3.77 9.04 1.97
CA ASP A 14 -4.33 9.67 0.77
C ASP A 14 -3.78 9.01 -0.52
N TYR A 15 -4.10 7.74 -0.72
CA TYR A 15 -3.76 7.00 -1.93
C TYR A 15 -4.44 7.62 -3.16
N ALA A 16 -5.73 7.94 -3.04
CA ALA A 16 -6.51 8.51 -4.13
C ALA A 16 -5.91 9.82 -4.62
N GLY A 17 -5.74 10.81 -3.73
CA GLY A 17 -5.17 12.09 -4.10
C GLY A 17 -3.72 11.96 -4.59
N THR A 18 -2.89 11.18 -3.91
CA THR A 18 -1.47 11.05 -4.28
C THR A 18 -1.30 10.39 -5.64
N ILE A 19 -1.97 9.27 -5.89
CA ILE A 19 -1.87 8.55 -7.17
C ILE A 19 -2.45 9.41 -8.30
N THR A 20 -3.60 10.06 -8.10
CA THR A 20 -4.17 10.97 -9.11
C THR A 20 -3.24 12.12 -9.44
N ARG A 21 -2.64 12.78 -8.45
CA ARG A 21 -1.66 13.86 -8.68
C ARG A 21 -0.44 13.37 -9.47
N MET A 22 0.10 12.20 -9.13
CA MET A 22 1.23 11.60 -9.85
C MET A 22 0.85 11.25 -11.29
N GLN A 23 -0.29 10.61 -11.52
CA GLN A 23 -0.77 10.24 -12.86
C GLN A 23 -1.05 11.47 -13.74
N GLY A 24 -1.40 12.61 -13.16
CA GLY A 24 -1.63 13.86 -13.88
C GLY A 24 -0.37 14.52 -14.43
N VAL A 25 0.82 14.19 -13.90
CA VAL A 25 2.08 14.88 -14.26
C VAL A 25 3.20 13.94 -14.72
N ILE A 26 3.13 12.65 -14.35
CA ILE A 26 4.14 11.64 -14.70
C ILE A 26 3.60 10.79 -15.85
N ALA A 27 4.40 10.64 -16.91
CA ALA A 27 4.06 9.75 -18.02
C ALA A 27 3.82 8.31 -17.51
N PRO A 28 2.77 7.58 -17.96
CA PRO A 28 2.38 6.29 -17.39
C PRO A 28 3.53 5.26 -17.33
N GLN A 29 4.40 5.24 -18.33
CA GLN A 29 5.56 4.35 -18.41
C GLN A 29 6.68 4.69 -17.41
N ARG A 30 6.59 5.82 -16.70
CA ARG A 30 7.53 6.28 -15.66
C ARG A 30 6.93 6.25 -14.26
N LEU A 31 5.70 5.75 -14.12
CA LEU A 31 5.02 5.58 -12.84
C LEU A 31 4.67 4.11 -12.61
N MET A 32 5.28 3.50 -11.60
CA MET A 32 4.94 2.16 -11.16
C MET A 32 4.33 2.21 -9.76
N VAL A 33 3.13 1.67 -9.61
CA VAL A 33 2.46 1.48 -8.33
C VAL A 33 2.32 -0.03 -8.09
N MET A 34 2.75 -0.51 -6.92
CA MET A 34 2.74 -1.92 -6.56
C MET A 34 2.31 -2.11 -5.11
N PHE A 35 1.65 -3.23 -4.84
CA PHE A 35 1.46 -3.71 -3.47
C PHE A 35 2.76 -4.27 -2.91
N GLN A 36 3.01 -4.03 -1.63
CA GLN A 36 4.16 -4.60 -0.94
C GLN A 36 4.17 -6.13 -1.04
N ASP A 37 3.02 -6.78 -0.82
CA ASP A 37 2.83 -8.23 -0.91
C ASP A 37 3.28 -8.79 -2.26
N ALA A 38 3.02 -8.04 -3.35
CA ALA A 38 3.46 -8.42 -4.69
C ALA A 38 4.95 -8.10 -4.90
N MET A 39 5.40 -6.92 -4.48
CA MET A 39 6.78 -6.45 -4.63
C MET A 39 7.79 -7.35 -3.92
N LEU A 40 7.48 -7.83 -2.71
CA LEU A 40 8.35 -8.70 -1.90
C LEU A 40 8.30 -10.18 -2.33
N THR A 41 8.12 -10.44 -3.63
CA THR A 41 8.23 -11.77 -4.23
C THR A 41 9.32 -11.77 -5.30
N PRO A 42 9.86 -12.93 -5.69
CA PRO A 42 10.82 -13.01 -6.79
C PRO A 42 10.29 -12.36 -8.09
N ALA A 43 9.04 -12.63 -8.45
CA ALA A 43 8.42 -12.05 -9.65
C ALA A 43 8.20 -10.53 -9.53
N GLY A 44 7.81 -10.05 -8.34
CA GLY A 44 7.63 -8.63 -8.06
C GLY A 44 8.92 -7.83 -8.15
N LEU A 45 10.00 -8.31 -7.52
CA LEU A 45 11.31 -7.67 -7.61
C LEU A 45 11.86 -7.69 -9.03
N ALA A 46 11.69 -8.78 -9.77
CA ALA A 46 12.09 -8.84 -11.18
C ALA A 46 11.38 -7.76 -12.02
N ARG A 47 10.07 -7.55 -11.79
CA ARG A 47 9.31 -6.48 -12.43
C ARG A 47 9.82 -5.10 -12.04
N LEU A 48 10.14 -4.88 -10.76
CA LEU A 48 10.68 -3.61 -10.27
C LEU A 48 12.05 -3.31 -10.87
N TRP A 49 12.97 -4.27 -10.89
CA TRP A 49 14.30 -4.12 -11.49
C TRP A 49 14.23 -3.78 -12.97
N SER A 50 13.37 -4.49 -13.72
CA SER A 50 13.12 -4.21 -15.13
C SER A 50 12.59 -2.79 -15.35
N PHE A 51 11.61 -2.36 -14.55
CA PHE A 51 11.07 -0.99 -14.62
C PHE A 51 12.11 0.09 -14.31
N LEU A 52 12.99 -0.15 -13.35
CA LEU A 52 14.09 0.76 -13.00
C LEU A 52 15.25 0.72 -14.00
N GLY A 53 15.27 -0.23 -14.94
CA GLY A 53 16.35 -0.41 -15.90
C GLY A 53 17.65 -0.92 -15.26
N ILE A 54 17.55 -1.63 -14.13
CA ILE A 54 18.72 -2.19 -13.43
C ILE A 54 18.78 -3.72 -13.55
N GLY A 55 19.98 -4.27 -13.45
CA GLY A 55 20.20 -5.71 -13.48
C GLY A 55 19.49 -6.41 -12.32
N ALA A 56 18.97 -7.62 -12.58
CA ALA A 56 18.38 -8.44 -11.54
C ALA A 56 19.43 -8.82 -10.48
N GLY A 57 19.08 -8.64 -9.20
CA GLY A 57 19.94 -8.99 -8.07
C GLY A 57 19.51 -10.29 -7.38
N GLN A 58 20.21 -10.64 -6.31
CA GLN A 58 19.74 -11.63 -5.35
C GLN A 58 19.06 -10.91 -4.18
N ALA A 59 17.89 -11.42 -3.77
CA ALA A 59 17.16 -10.92 -2.61
C ALA A 59 16.99 -12.03 -1.58
N ASP A 60 17.27 -11.71 -0.32
CA ASP A 60 17.01 -12.60 0.82
C ASP A 60 15.61 -12.30 1.38
N PHE A 61 14.64 -13.13 1.00
CA PHE A 61 13.26 -13.02 1.48
C PHE A 61 13.05 -13.58 2.90
N GLY A 62 14.05 -14.28 3.45
CA GLY A 62 14.03 -14.77 4.84
C GLY A 62 14.46 -13.70 5.84
N ARG A 63 15.22 -12.70 5.40
CA ARG A 63 15.69 -11.61 6.26
C ARG A 63 14.64 -10.52 6.43
N ARG A 64 14.23 -10.31 7.68
CA ARG A 64 13.34 -9.21 8.08
C ARG A 64 14.17 -8.01 8.55
N VAL A 65 13.82 -6.82 8.08
CA VAL A 65 14.51 -5.55 8.41
C VAL A 65 13.45 -4.54 8.83
N LEU A 66 13.71 -3.77 9.91
CA LEU A 66 12.77 -2.80 10.49
C LEU A 66 11.39 -3.40 10.83
N GLU A 67 11.39 -4.63 11.33
CA GLU A 67 10.16 -5.26 11.79
C GLU A 67 9.57 -4.48 12.97
N GLY A 68 8.35 -4.00 12.80
CA GLY A 68 7.60 -3.34 13.86
C GLY A 68 7.09 -4.33 14.90
N VAL A 69 6.81 -3.82 16.09
CA VAL A 69 6.12 -4.58 17.13
C VAL A 69 4.65 -4.74 16.75
N SER A 70 4.17 -5.99 16.70
CA SER A 70 2.75 -6.27 16.50
C SER A 70 1.95 -5.83 17.72
N LEU A 71 0.99 -4.94 17.52
CA LEU A 71 0.06 -4.49 18.55
C LEU A 71 -1.36 -4.88 18.16
N PRO A 72 -2.13 -5.53 19.05
CA PRO A 72 -3.50 -5.87 18.75
C PRO A 72 -4.33 -4.59 18.61
N LEU A 73 -5.04 -4.45 17.50
CA LEU A 73 -6.00 -3.37 17.30
C LEU A 73 -7.37 -3.83 17.81
N PRO A 74 -7.97 -3.18 18.83
CA PRO A 74 -9.29 -3.55 19.31
C PRO A 74 -10.33 -3.53 18.18
N PRO A 75 -11.26 -4.51 18.10
CA PRO A 75 -12.21 -4.62 16.98
C PRO A 75 -13.01 -3.33 16.72
N ARG A 76 -13.42 -2.64 17.79
CA ARG A 76 -14.13 -1.35 17.69
C ARG A 76 -13.31 -0.25 17.00
N LEU A 77 -11.99 -0.25 17.18
CA LEU A 77 -11.09 0.72 16.56
C LEU A 77 -10.75 0.31 15.14
N GLN A 78 -10.62 -0.99 14.88
CA GLN A 78 -10.46 -1.54 13.54
C GLN A 78 -11.65 -1.15 12.63
N ALA A 79 -12.88 -1.36 13.09
CA ALA A 79 -14.08 -0.97 12.33
C ALA A 79 -14.13 0.53 12.02
N LYS A 80 -13.76 1.39 12.99
CA LYS A 80 -13.67 2.84 12.79
C LYS A 80 -12.59 3.22 11.78
N ALA A 81 -11.38 2.66 11.91
CA ALA A 81 -10.29 2.92 10.97
C ALA A 81 -10.68 2.49 9.55
N PHE A 82 -11.31 1.33 9.42
CA PHE A 82 -11.76 0.83 8.13
C PHE A 82 -12.81 1.73 7.49
N ALA A 83 -13.82 2.18 8.25
CA ALA A 83 -14.84 3.09 7.74
C ALA A 83 -14.22 4.39 7.17
N VAL A 84 -13.17 4.89 7.82
CA VAL A 84 -12.43 6.08 7.37
C VAL A 84 -11.58 5.78 6.12
N LEU A 85 -10.92 4.64 6.06
CA LEU A 85 -9.98 4.28 4.99
C LEU A 85 -10.66 3.67 3.75
N ARG A 86 -11.90 3.21 3.86
CA ARG A 86 -12.62 2.52 2.78
C ARG A 86 -12.61 3.26 1.43
N PRO A 87 -12.83 4.59 1.35
CA PRO A 87 -12.76 5.29 0.08
C PRO A 87 -11.39 5.18 -0.61
N GLN A 88 -10.30 5.11 0.16
CA GLN A 88 -8.93 4.96 -0.35
C GLN A 88 -8.72 3.55 -0.90
N TYR A 89 -9.21 2.53 -0.18
CA TYR A 89 -9.17 1.14 -0.64
C TYR A 89 -10.02 0.90 -1.88
N ASP A 90 -11.22 1.47 -1.93
CA ASP A 90 -12.12 1.38 -3.09
C ASP A 90 -11.51 2.04 -4.34
N PHE A 91 -10.82 3.18 -4.17
CA PHE A 91 -10.05 3.80 -5.26
C PHE A 91 -8.97 2.85 -5.79
N VAL A 92 -8.15 2.30 -4.90
CA VAL A 92 -7.06 1.36 -5.30
C VAL A 92 -7.63 0.11 -5.96
N ALA A 93 -8.74 -0.44 -5.48
CA ALA A 93 -9.39 -1.61 -6.05
C ALA A 93 -9.80 -1.45 -7.52
N ARG A 94 -10.03 -0.21 -7.98
CA ARG A 94 -10.33 0.08 -9.39
C ARG A 94 -9.09 0.11 -10.28
N LEU A 95 -7.90 0.29 -9.70
CA LEU A 95 -6.63 0.38 -10.43
C LEU A 95 -5.99 -0.98 -10.67
N PHE A 96 -6.35 -1.99 -9.90
CA PHE A 96 -5.74 -3.32 -9.95
C PHE A 96 -6.78 -4.39 -10.27
N PRO A 97 -6.47 -5.33 -11.19
CA PRO A 97 -7.41 -6.41 -11.53
C PRO A 97 -7.62 -7.41 -10.38
N ALA A 98 -6.68 -7.47 -9.43
CA ALA A 98 -6.76 -8.31 -8.25
C ALA A 98 -6.10 -7.61 -7.05
N LEU A 99 -6.70 -7.79 -5.88
CA LEU A 99 -6.17 -7.32 -4.60
C LEU A 99 -5.39 -8.43 -3.87
N PRO A 100 -4.35 -8.07 -3.09
CA PRO A 100 -3.62 -9.05 -2.29
C PRO A 100 -4.52 -9.72 -1.26
N GLU A 101 -4.17 -10.95 -0.88
CA GLU A 101 -4.93 -11.76 0.08
C GLU A 101 -5.10 -11.05 1.42
N SER A 102 -4.06 -10.36 1.89
CA SER A 102 -4.09 -9.55 3.11
C SER A 102 -5.23 -8.53 3.10
N TRP A 103 -5.43 -7.84 1.99
CA TRP A 103 -6.51 -6.87 1.82
C TRP A 103 -7.87 -7.54 1.66
N ARG A 104 -7.96 -8.64 0.90
CA ARG A 104 -9.22 -9.38 0.74
C ARG A 104 -9.75 -9.91 2.07
N LYS A 105 -8.89 -10.39 2.96
CA LYS A 105 -9.29 -10.80 4.32
C LYS A 105 -9.88 -9.63 5.09
N THR A 106 -9.18 -8.49 5.14
CA THR A 106 -9.67 -7.29 5.84
C THR A 106 -10.95 -6.70 5.24
N LEU A 107 -11.10 -6.73 3.91
CA LEU A 107 -12.29 -6.23 3.22
C LEU A 107 -13.50 -7.18 3.38
N ASN A 108 -13.29 -8.50 3.33
CA ASN A 108 -14.35 -9.51 3.42
C ASN A 108 -14.82 -9.75 4.87
N GLU A 109 -13.93 -9.65 5.87
CA GLU A 109 -14.27 -9.81 7.30
C GLU A 109 -15.29 -8.76 7.82
N VAL A 110 -15.56 -7.70 7.06
CA VAL A 110 -16.50 -6.63 7.42
C VAL A 110 -17.89 -6.83 6.77
N HIS A 111 -18.02 -7.73 5.78
CA HIS A 111 -19.29 -8.08 5.14
C HIS A 111 -19.90 -9.39 5.66
N ALA A 112 -19.23 -10.08 6.59
CA ALA A 112 -19.71 -11.26 7.29
C ALA A 112 -20.24 -10.89 8.68
#